data_AF-A0A7C1DS99-F1
#
_entry.id   AF-A0A7C1DS99-F1
#
_cell.length_a   1.000
_cell.length_b   1.000
_cell.length_c   1.000
_cell.angle_alpha   90.00
_cell.angle_beta   90.00
_cell.angle_gamma   90.00
#
_symmetry.space_group_name_H-M   'P 1'
#
loop_
_entity.id
_entity.type
_entity.pdbx_description
1 polymer ?
#
loop_
_entity_poly.entity_id
_entity_poly.type
_entity_poly.pdbx_seq_one_letter_code
_entity_poly.pdbx_strand_id
1 'polypeptide(L)'
;MQRALFKPSAASEERGRSPARLSRAKLFTALAIACALGVAVFLHLRSDAYSLARLAVSGNVVVSSDEVRALMPMGENLFWLDTGELAARLERHPFLAEVHLEKQYPDKLLV
;
A
#
# COMPACT_ATOMS: atom_id res chain seq x y z
N MET A 1 2.32 44.12 -70.57
CA MET A 1 1.10 43.80 -69.78
C MET A 1 1.05 42.28 -69.65
N GLN A 2 0.94 41.59 -68.51
CA GLN A 2 0.86 41.93 -67.09
C GLN A 2 1.55 40.78 -66.32
N ARG A 3 2.34 41.12 -65.31
CA ARG A 3 2.69 40.24 -64.18
C ARG A 3 1.52 40.28 -63.19
N ALA A 4 1.16 39.14 -62.61
CA ALA A 4 0.58 38.94 -61.27
C ALA A 4 -0.18 37.60 -61.28
N LEU A 5 -0.32 36.83 -60.22
CA LEU A 5 0.31 36.65 -58.90
C LEU A 5 -0.56 35.52 -58.27
N PHE A 6 -0.12 34.97 -57.13
CA PHE A 6 -0.90 34.13 -56.21
C PHE A 6 -1.17 32.67 -56.64
N LYS A 7 -1.01 31.65 -55.78
CA LYS A 7 -0.50 31.51 -54.40
C LYS A 7 -0.45 30.01 -54.12
N PRO A 8 0.65 29.40 -53.66
CA PRO A 8 0.58 28.09 -53.05
C PRO A 8 -0.01 28.27 -51.63
N SER A 9 -1.24 27.79 -51.42
CA SER A 9 -1.91 27.75 -50.12
C SER A 9 -2.33 26.29 -49.91
N ALA A 10 -1.47 25.48 -49.29
CA ALA A 10 -1.39 25.28 -47.85
C ALA A 10 -2.39 24.21 -47.37
N ALA A 11 -1.94 23.47 -46.36
CA ALA A 11 -2.71 22.57 -45.49
C ALA A 11 -2.80 21.11 -46.00
N SER A 12 -2.37 20.08 -45.26
CA SER A 12 -1.94 20.06 -43.86
C SER A 12 -1.14 18.78 -43.60
N GLU A 13 0.07 18.96 -43.10
CA GLU A 13 0.55 18.28 -41.89
C GLU A 13 0.07 16.84 -41.63
N GLU A 14 0.41 15.90 -42.50
CA GLU A 14 0.75 14.55 -42.04
C GLU A 14 2.13 14.63 -41.36
N ARG A 15 2.19 15.33 -40.22
CA ARG A 15 3.32 15.20 -39.29
C ARG A 15 3.30 13.75 -38.84
N GLY A 16 4.12 12.95 -39.52
CA GLY A 16 4.50 11.63 -39.07
C GLY A 16 4.75 11.70 -37.58
N ARG A 17 3.84 11.08 -36.83
CA ARG A 17 3.88 10.96 -35.38
C ARG A 17 5.05 10.05 -35.09
N SER A 18 6.27 10.59 -35.19
CA SER A 18 7.50 9.89 -34.85
C SER A 18 7.26 9.33 -33.46
N PRO A 19 7.34 7.99 -33.26
CA PRO A 19 7.18 7.43 -31.93
C PRO A 19 8.21 8.14 -31.08
N ALA A 20 7.72 8.90 -30.09
CA ALA A 20 8.54 9.78 -29.29
C ALA A 20 9.66 8.92 -28.71
N ARG A 21 10.86 9.02 -29.29
CA ARG A 21 12.05 8.40 -28.74
C ARG A 21 12.25 9.12 -27.43
N LEU A 22 11.69 8.56 -26.35
CA LEU A 22 11.92 9.01 -25.01
C LEU A 22 13.43 9.05 -24.87
N SER A 23 13.96 10.26 -24.76
CA SER A 23 15.38 10.46 -24.47
C SER A 23 15.72 9.52 -23.32
N ARG A 24 16.78 8.74 -23.46
CA ARG A 24 17.22 7.78 -22.43
C ARG A 24 17.24 8.47 -21.04
N ALA A 25 17.57 9.76 -21.00
CA ALA A 25 17.50 10.59 -19.80
C ALA A 25 16.09 10.62 -19.16
N LYS A 26 15.02 10.82 -19.94
CA LYS A 26 13.64 10.80 -19.43
C LYS A 26 13.25 9.44 -18.85
N LEU A 27 13.73 8.35 -19.45
CA LEU A 27 13.49 6.99 -18.95
C LEU A 27 14.21 6.77 -17.61
N PHE A 28 15.48 7.20 -17.51
CA PHE A 28 16.24 7.15 -16.26
C PHE A 28 15.64 8.03 -15.17
N THR A 29 15.18 9.25 -15.51
CA THR A 29 14.50 10.12 -14.55
C THR A 29 13.18 9.49 -14.07
N ALA A 30 12.38 8.92 -14.97
CA ALA A 30 11.16 8.22 -14.59
C ALA A 30 11.43 7.02 -13.69
N LEU A 31 12.47 6.22 -14.00
CA LEU A 31 12.89 5.11 -13.16
C LEU A 31 13.38 5.56 -11.78
N ALA A 32 14.19 6.63 -11.71
CA ALA A 32 14.65 7.19 -10.45
C ALA A 32 13.50 7.69 -9.57
N ILE A 33 12.52 8.37 -10.17
CA ILE A 33 11.30 8.81 -9.47
C ILE A 33 10.50 7.61 -8.98
N ALA A 34 10.32 6.57 -9.82
CA ALA A 34 9.61 5.36 -9.43
C ALA A 34 10.30 4.64 -8.26
N CYS A 35 11.64 4.52 -8.28
CA CYS A 35 12.41 3.97 -7.17
C CYS A 35 12.28 4.82 -5.90
N ALA A 36 12.37 6.15 -6.01
CA ALA A 36 12.22 7.05 -4.87
C ALA A 36 10.82 6.95 -4.24
N LEU A 37 9.77 6.87 -5.06
CA LEU A 37 8.40 6.65 -4.59
C LEU A 37 8.26 5.28 -3.91
N GLY A 38 8.85 4.22 -4.49
CA GLY A 38 8.85 2.90 -3.89
C GLY A 38 9.51 2.88 -2.51
N VAL A 39 10.66 3.56 -2.36
CA VAL A 39 11.35 3.70 -1.07
C VAL A 39 10.52 4.53 -0.09
N ALA A 40 9.91 5.64 -0.53
CA ALA A 40 9.08 6.47 0.32
C ALA A 40 7.87 5.69 0.85
N VAL A 41 7.18 4.94 -0.01
CA VAL A 41 6.05 4.07 0.40
C VAL A 41 6.53 2.97 1.33
N PHE A 42 7.66 2.32 1.03
CA PHE A 42 8.22 1.29 1.90
C PHE A 42 8.54 1.81 3.30
N LEU A 43 9.20 2.97 3.40
CA LEU A 43 9.49 3.62 4.68
C LEU A 43 8.21 4.04 5.40
N HIS A 44 7.20 4.49 4.67
CA HIS A 44 5.91 4.86 5.24
C HIS A 44 5.15 3.65 5.80
N LEU A 45 5.15 2.52 5.09
CA LEU A 45 4.54 1.27 5.57
C LEU A 45 5.28 0.70 6.79
N ARG A 46 6.58 0.95 6.89
CA ARG A 46 7.40 0.53 8.04
C ARG A 46 7.33 1.49 9.24
N SER A 47 6.57 2.57 9.12
CA SER A 47 6.32 3.51 10.21
C SER A 47 5.63 2.82 11.38
N ASP A 48 5.99 3.23 12.60
CA ASP A 48 5.32 2.83 13.85
C ASP A 48 3.82 3.16 13.87
N ALA A 49 3.35 4.00 12.94
CA ALA A 49 1.93 4.29 12.77
C ALA A 49 1.08 3.04 12.48
N TYR A 50 1.67 1.99 11.89
CA TYR A 50 0.99 0.73 11.57
C TYR A 50 1.26 -0.39 12.57
N SER A 51 1.92 -0.09 13.68
CA SER A 51 2.20 -1.07 14.72
C SER A 51 0.96 -1.35 15.55
N LEU A 52 0.76 -2.62 15.93
CA LEU A 52 -0.35 -3.04 16.77
C LEU A 52 -0.26 -2.37 18.14
N ALA A 53 -1.11 -1.38 18.37
CA ALA A 53 -1.16 -0.61 19.62
C ALA A 53 -2.48 -0.84 20.37
N ARG A 54 -3.57 -1.08 19.65
CA ARG A 54 -4.91 -1.18 20.21
C ARG A 54 -5.52 -2.56 19.95
N LEU A 55 -6.12 -3.11 21.00
CA LEU A 55 -6.89 -4.35 20.94
C LEU A 55 -8.32 -4.06 21.38
N ALA A 56 -9.28 -4.59 20.65
CA ALA A 56 -10.66 -4.67 21.12
C ALA A 56 -11.04 -6.14 21.16
N VAL A 57 -11.25 -6.65 22.38
CA VAL A 57 -11.66 -8.03 22.63
C VAL A 57 -13.17 -8.04 22.85
N SER A 58 -13.88 -8.91 22.13
CA SER A 58 -15.33 -9.06 22.24
C SER A 58 -15.74 -10.53 22.31
N GLY A 59 -16.96 -10.80 22.79
CA GLY A 59 -17.53 -12.16 22.76
C GLY A 59 -16.96 -13.16 23.77
N ASN A 60 -15.95 -12.78 24.57
CA ASN A 60 -15.32 -13.64 25.56
C ASN A 60 -15.73 -13.27 26.99
N VAL A 61 -16.06 -14.28 27.79
CA VAL A 61 -16.57 -14.13 29.17
C VAL A 61 -15.53 -14.57 30.22
N VAL A 62 -14.55 -15.38 29.83
CA VAL A 62 -13.65 -16.09 30.77
C VAL A 62 -12.24 -15.50 30.79
N VAL A 63 -11.66 -15.19 29.63
CA VAL A 63 -10.30 -14.64 29.56
C VAL A 63 -10.38 -13.11 29.61
N SER A 64 -9.55 -12.47 30.41
CA SER A 64 -9.53 -11.01 30.49
C SER A 64 -8.89 -10.39 29.24
N SER A 65 -9.25 -9.14 28.92
CA SER A 65 -8.63 -8.39 27.82
C SER A 65 -7.11 -8.25 27.98
N ASP A 66 -6.62 -8.19 29.23
CA ASP A 66 -5.20 -8.08 29.55
C ASP A 66 -4.44 -9.40 29.30
N GLU A 67 -5.05 -10.55 29.59
CA GLU A 67 -4.48 -11.86 29.27
C GLU A 67 -4.40 -12.06 27.75
N VAL A 68 -5.46 -11.70 27.01
CA VAL A 68 -5.43 -11.73 25.54
C VAL A 68 -4.32 -10.82 25.03
N ARG A 69 -4.20 -9.60 25.58
CA ARG A 69 -3.14 -8.66 25.21
C ARG A 69 -1.74 -9.19 25.46
N ALA A 70 -1.53 -9.96 26.54
CA ALA A 70 -0.23 -10.56 26.85
C ALA A 70 0.18 -11.65 25.83
N LEU A 71 -0.78 -12.28 25.16
CA LEU A 71 -0.54 -13.29 24.13
C LEU A 71 -0.33 -12.69 22.73
N MET A 72 -0.63 -11.41 22.56
CA MET A 72 -0.55 -10.69 21.29
C MET A 72 0.82 -10.03 21.07
N PRO A 73 1.35 -10.02 19.84
CA PRO A 73 2.59 -9.35 19.51
C PRO A 73 2.40 -7.83 19.42
N MET A 74 2.29 -7.17 20.57
CA MET A 74 2.20 -5.71 20.66
C MET A 74 3.42 -5.05 19.99
N GLY A 75 3.17 -4.00 19.21
CA GLY A 75 4.22 -3.27 18.48
C GLY A 75 4.62 -3.88 17.13
N GLU A 76 4.10 -5.05 16.77
CA GLU A 76 4.33 -5.64 15.44
C GLU A 76 3.47 -4.94 14.37
N ASN A 77 4.00 -4.85 13.15
CA ASN A 77 3.32 -4.15 12.06
C ASN A 77 2.09 -4.92 11.56
N LEU A 78 0.93 -4.28 11.55
CA LEU A 78 -0.34 -4.88 11.11
C LEU A 78 -0.29 -5.44 9.67
N PHE A 79 0.49 -4.83 8.77
CA PHE A 79 0.60 -5.33 7.39
C PHE A 79 1.30 -6.69 7.32
N TRP A 80 2.22 -6.95 8.25
CA TRP A 80 3.09 -8.13 8.25
C TRP A 80 2.58 -9.21 9.20
N LEU A 81 1.70 -8.83 10.14
CA LEU A 81 1.10 -9.73 11.11
C LEU A 81 0.29 -10.85 10.42
N ASP A 82 0.61 -12.11 10.72
CA ASP A 82 -0.20 -13.24 10.25
C ASP A 82 -1.36 -13.49 11.23
N THR A 83 -2.58 -13.14 10.81
CA THR A 83 -3.78 -13.36 11.63
C THR A 83 -4.20 -14.83 11.68
N GLY A 84 -3.84 -15.65 10.67
CA GLY A 84 -4.17 -17.07 10.68
C GLY A 84 -3.33 -17.83 11.71
N GLU A 85 -2.01 -17.61 11.70
CA GLU A 85 -1.13 -18.19 12.71
C GLU A 85 -1.48 -17.71 14.12
N LEU A 86 -1.78 -16.42 14.26
CA LEU A 86 -2.13 -15.82 15.54
C LEU A 86 -3.45 -16.34 16.10
N ALA A 87 -4.48 -16.52 15.26
CA ALA A 87 -5.73 -17.15 15.65
C ALA A 87 -5.50 -18.59 16.11
N ALA A 88 -4.77 -19.39 15.32
CA ALA A 88 -4.42 -20.77 15.70
C ALA A 88 -3.59 -20.85 16.99
N ARG A 89 -2.78 -19.83 17.29
CA ARG A 89 -2.07 -19.71 18.57
C ARG A 89 -3.02 -19.40 19.72
N LEU A 90 -3.99 -18.53 19.53
CA LEU A 90 -4.98 -18.19 20.55
C LEU A 90 -5.96 -19.35 20.82
N GLU A 91 -6.38 -20.08 19.79
CA GLU A 91 -7.27 -21.25 19.92
C GLU A 91 -6.61 -22.43 20.64
N ARG A 92 -5.28 -22.45 20.74
CA ARG A 92 -4.57 -23.40 21.63
C ARG A 92 -4.77 -23.09 23.11
N HIS A 93 -5.33 -21.94 23.45
CA HIS A 93 -5.63 -21.58 24.83
C HIS A 93 -6.86 -22.36 25.32
N PRO A 94 -6.80 -23.00 26.50
CA PRO A 94 -7.85 -23.92 26.97
C PRO A 94 -9.23 -23.26 27.17
N PHE A 95 -9.30 -21.93 27.21
CA PHE A 95 -10.51 -21.15 27.42
C PHE A 95 -11.00 -20.41 26.16
N LEU A 96 -10.35 -20.57 25.01
CA LEU A 96 -10.72 -19.95 23.74
C LEU A 96 -11.02 -21.05 22.71
N ALA A 97 -12.28 -21.18 22.31
CA ALA A 97 -12.71 -22.24 21.39
C ALA A 97 -12.61 -21.82 19.92
N GLU A 98 -13.03 -20.61 19.59
CA GLU A 98 -13.00 -20.04 18.25
C GLU A 98 -12.55 -18.58 18.36
N VAL A 99 -11.61 -18.18 17.50
CA VAL A 99 -11.02 -16.85 17.53
C VAL A 99 -11.07 -16.23 16.15
N HIS A 100 -11.70 -15.06 16.03
CA HIS A 100 -11.74 -14.29 14.79
C HIS A 100 -10.91 -13.03 14.94
N LEU A 101 -9.88 -12.90 14.11
CA LEU A 101 -9.00 -11.73 14.11
C LEU A 101 -9.27 -10.87 12.88
N GLU A 102 -9.58 -9.60 13.10
CA GLU A 102 -9.79 -8.62 12.03
C GLU A 102 -8.88 -7.41 12.19
N LYS A 103 -8.13 -7.08 11.12
CA LYS A 103 -7.22 -5.93 11.09
C LYS A 103 -7.99 -4.64 10.81
N GLN A 104 -8.02 -3.74 11.80
CA GLN A 104 -8.47 -2.35 11.62
C GLN A 104 -7.26 -1.42 11.55
N TYR A 105 -6.90 -1.03 10.32
CA TYR A 105 -5.86 -0.05 10.10
C TYR A 105 -6.22 1.31 10.74
N PRO A 106 -5.23 2.06 11.25
CA PRO A 106 -3.80 1.81 11.10
C PRO A 106 -3.18 0.85 12.14
N ASP A 107 -3.73 0.75 13.36
CA ASP A 107 -3.02 0.25 14.55
C ASP A 107 -3.85 -0.69 15.45
N LYS A 108 -5.03 -1.11 14.99
CA LYS A 108 -6.02 -1.80 15.83
C LYS A 108 -6.32 -3.22 15.32
N LEU A 109 -6.37 -4.17 16.24
CA LEU A 109 -6.82 -5.54 15.95
C LEU A 109 -8.09 -5.85 16.76
N LEU A 110 -9.11 -6.36 16.08
CA LEU A 110 -10.30 -6.93 16.70
C LEU A 110 -10.07 -8.40 16.98
N VAL A 111 -10.46 -8.83 18.18
CA VAL A 111 -10.35 -10.21 18.67
C VAL A 111 -11.69 -10.66 19.23
#